data_AF-A0A5C7PMG5-F1
#
_entry.id   AF-A0A5C7PMG5-F1
#
_cell.length_a   1.000
_cell.length_b   1.000
_cell.length_c   1.000
_cell.angle_alpha   90.00
_cell.angle_beta   90.00
_cell.angle_gamma   90.00
#
_symmetry.space_group_name_H-M   'P 1'
#
loop_
_entity.id
_entity.type
_entity.pdbx_description
1 polymer ?
#
loop_
_entity_poly.entity_id
_entity_poly.type
_entity_poly.pdbx_seq_one_letter_code
_entity_poly.pdbx_strand_id
1 'polypeptide(L)'
;MPEFTASGMMVTGAKFDKDKLVVDYAEDISDVANHAKRMRNDPMGGYTEDKQYRRVACIPNAAYLAMIRKYPEFVHGDKWQKKKALHKAMNDPEFSIYRTCSGKV
;
A
#
# COMPACT_ATOMS: atom_id res chain seq x y z
N MET A 1 -2.64 -1.78 -26.56
CA MET A 1 -1.72 -2.18 -25.47
C MET A 1 -2.49 -3.14 -24.57
N PRO A 2 -1.96 -4.30 -24.15
CA PRO A 2 -2.70 -5.18 -23.25
C PRO A 2 -2.86 -4.48 -21.90
N GLU A 3 -4.11 -4.20 -21.52
CA GLU A 3 -4.48 -3.63 -20.23
C GLU A 3 -4.25 -4.69 -19.16
N PHE A 4 -3.07 -4.68 -18.56
CA PHE A 4 -2.78 -5.51 -17.39
C PHE A 4 -3.58 -4.96 -16.20
N THR A 5 -4.75 -5.54 -15.94
CA THR A 5 -5.54 -5.35 -14.72
C THR A 5 -4.80 -6.00 -13.56
N ALA A 6 -4.47 -5.22 -12.53
CA ALA A 6 -4.02 -5.80 -11.28
C ALA A 6 -5.27 -6.37 -10.58
N SER A 7 -5.51 -7.66 -10.71
CA SER A 7 -6.52 -8.38 -9.93
C SER A 7 -5.87 -8.96 -8.68
N GLY A 8 -6.38 -8.63 -7.49
CA GLY A 8 -5.85 -9.19 -6.26
C GLY A 8 -6.81 -9.03 -5.09
N MET A 9 -7.00 -10.10 -4.32
CA MET A 9 -7.65 -10.04 -3.02
C MET A 9 -6.58 -9.94 -1.94
N MET A 10 -6.71 -8.95 -1.06
CA MET A 10 -5.90 -8.89 0.15
C MET A 10 -6.62 -9.63 1.27
N VAL A 11 -5.94 -10.61 1.86
CA VAL A 11 -6.47 -11.38 2.99
C VAL A 11 -5.82 -10.86 4.28
N THR A 12 -6.61 -10.26 5.18
CA THR A 12 -6.12 -9.77 6.48
C THR A 12 -6.75 -10.55 7.61
N GLY A 13 -6.35 -11.81 7.72
CA GLY A 13 -6.88 -12.73 8.73
C GLY A 13 -7.17 -14.06 8.07
N ALA A 14 -6.27 -15.01 8.27
CA ALA A 14 -6.48 -16.38 7.87
C ALA A 14 -6.09 -17.28 9.03
N LYS A 15 -6.97 -18.21 9.38
CA LYS A 15 -6.71 -19.23 10.38
C LYS A 15 -6.95 -20.59 9.76
N PHE A 16 -6.14 -21.56 10.16
CA PHE A 16 -6.44 -22.96 9.86
C PHE A 16 -7.39 -23.49 10.92
N ASP A 17 -8.55 -23.97 10.48
CA ASP A 17 -9.49 -24.72 11.31
C ASP A 17 -9.61 -26.14 10.75
N LYS A 18 -9.01 -27.10 11.47
CA LYS A 18 -8.81 -28.49 11.03
C LYS A 18 -8.09 -28.53 9.67
N ASP A 19 -8.78 -28.99 8.63
CA ASP A 19 -8.24 -29.18 7.28
C ASP A 19 -8.61 -28.02 6.34
N LYS A 20 -9.14 -26.90 6.87
CA LYS A 20 -9.65 -25.78 6.08
C LYS A 20 -8.95 -24.48 6.44
N LEU A 21 -8.58 -23.73 5.41
CA LEU A 21 -8.18 -22.33 5.56
C LEU A 21 -9.45 -21.49 5.66
N VAL A 22 -9.67 -20.89 6.83
CA VAL A 22 -10.76 -19.94 7.07
C VAL A 22 -10.20 -18.54 6.96
N VAL A 23 -10.71 -17.79 5.99
CA VAL A 23 -10.38 -16.38 5.79
C VAL A 23 -11.39 -15.55 6.57
N ASP A 24 -10.91 -14.81 7.57
CA ASP A 24 -11.75 -13.95 8.42
C ASP A 24 -12.09 -12.62 7.70
N TYR A 25 -11.21 -12.13 6.84
CA TYR A 25 -11.46 -10.92 6.04
C TYR A 25 -10.66 -10.94 4.73
N ALA A 26 -11.36 -10.68 3.63
CA ALA A 26 -10.78 -10.46 2.31
C ALA A 26 -11.35 -9.16 1.72
N GLU A 27 -10.47 -8.31 1.20
CA GLU A 27 -10.83 -7.08 0.51
C GLU A 27 -10.30 -7.13 -0.92
N ASP A 28 -11.16 -6.80 -1.90
CA ASP A 28 -10.71 -6.58 -3.27
C ASP A 28 -9.96 -5.25 -3.32
N ILE A 29 -8.67 -5.31 -3.68
CA ILE A 29 -7.80 -4.13 -3.76
C ILE A 29 -7.57 -3.68 -5.20
N SER A 30 -8.28 -4.26 -6.18
CA SER A 30 -8.04 -4.04 -7.61
C SER A 30 -8.15 -2.55 -7.98
N ASP A 31 -9.17 -1.85 -7.49
CA ASP A 31 -9.36 -0.42 -7.77
C ASP A 31 -8.23 0.43 -7.20
N VAL A 32 -7.79 0.13 -5.98
CA VAL A 32 -6.70 0.84 -5.32
C VAL A 32 -5.37 0.57 -6.01
N ALA A 33 -5.10 -0.69 -6.37
CA ALA A 33 -3.90 -1.08 -7.10
C ALA A 33 -3.85 -0.42 -8.50
N ASN A 34 -4.97 -0.42 -9.21
CA ASN A 34 -5.09 0.21 -10.52
C ASN A 34 -4.96 1.75 -10.42
N HIS A 35 -5.53 2.36 -9.38
CA HIS A 35 -5.32 3.79 -9.10
C HIS A 35 -3.84 4.08 -8.82
N ALA A 36 -3.20 3.32 -7.94
CA ALA A 36 -1.80 3.50 -7.60
C ALA A 36 -0.86 3.32 -8.82
N LYS A 37 -1.17 2.37 -9.70
CA LYS A 37 -0.49 2.16 -10.98
C LYS A 37 -0.67 3.35 -11.93
N ARG A 38 -1.90 3.87 -12.08
CA ARG A 38 -2.16 5.07 -12.90
C ARG A 38 -1.34 6.26 -12.41
N MET A 39 -1.35 6.51 -11.10
CA MET A 39 -0.58 7.59 -10.48
C MET A 39 0.94 7.43 -10.66
N ARG A 40 1.46 6.19 -10.63
CA ARG A 40 2.88 5.92 -10.89
C ARG A 40 3.34 6.30 -12.30
N ASN A 41 2.43 6.22 -13.25
CA ASN A 41 2.67 6.52 -14.66
C ASN A 41 2.25 7.96 -15.03
N ASP A 42 1.75 8.74 -14.08
CA ASP A 42 1.41 10.14 -14.28
C ASP A 42 2.69 10.96 -14.57
N PRO A 43 2.72 11.77 -15.65
CA PRO A 43 3.82 12.69 -15.92
C PRO A 43 4.20 13.62 -14.75
N MET A 44 3.24 13.93 -13.87
CA MET A 44 3.47 14.73 -12.66
C MET A 44 4.17 13.95 -11.53
N GLY A 45 4.33 12.62 -11.65
CA GLY A 45 5.06 11.80 -10.67
C GLY A 45 4.45 11.80 -9.26
N GLY A 46 3.13 12.05 -9.17
CA GLY A 46 2.36 12.14 -7.92
C GLY A 46 2.43 13.49 -7.20
N TYR A 47 3.02 14.53 -7.80
CA TYR A 47 3.01 15.88 -7.24
C TYR A 47 1.68 16.60 -7.49
N THR A 48 1.27 17.45 -6.54
CA THR A 48 0.21 18.45 -6.74
C THR A 48 0.67 19.54 -7.72
N GLU A 49 -0.27 20.33 -8.24
CA GLU A 49 0.01 21.42 -9.19
C GLU A 49 1.04 22.42 -8.65
N ASP A 50 0.96 22.75 -7.36
CA ASP A 50 1.89 23.63 -6.64
C ASP A 50 3.25 22.97 -6.30
N LYS A 51 3.40 21.68 -6.59
CA LYS A 51 4.56 20.82 -6.30
C LYS A 51 4.98 20.78 -4.83
N GLN A 52 4.17 21.30 -3.90
CA GLN A 52 4.48 21.28 -2.47
C GLN A 52 4.23 19.90 -1.87
N TYR A 53 3.22 19.19 -2.39
CA TYR A 53 2.81 17.90 -1.88
C TYR A 53 3.03 16.82 -2.93
N ARG A 54 3.53 15.67 -2.48
CA ARG A 54 3.64 14.48 -3.30
C ARG A 54 2.86 13.35 -2.66
N ARG A 55 1.91 12.78 -3.39
CA ARG A 55 1.23 11.56 -2.98
C ARG A 55 2.20 10.39 -3.17
N VAL A 56 2.65 9.81 -2.05
CA VAL A 56 3.63 8.70 -2.03
C VAL A 56 2.99 7.31 -2.01
N ALA A 57 1.76 7.21 -1.49
CA ALA A 57 1.01 5.96 -1.41
C ALA A 57 -0.51 6.22 -1.41
N CYS A 58 -1.27 5.20 -1.78
CA CYS A 58 -2.72 5.09 -1.57
C CYS A 58 -3.00 3.72 -0.96
N ILE A 59 -3.35 3.69 0.34
CA ILE A 59 -3.37 2.47 1.15
C ILE A 59 -4.80 2.26 1.67
N PRO A 60 -5.43 1.11 1.40
CA PRO A 60 -6.75 0.80 1.96
C PRO A 60 -6.64 0.55 3.47
N ASN A 61 -7.73 0.75 4.20
CA ASN A 61 -7.70 0.72 5.67
C ASN A 61 -7.22 -0.63 6.22
N ALA A 62 -7.61 -1.75 5.62
CA ALA A 62 -7.15 -3.06 6.07
C ALA A 62 -5.62 -3.24 5.89
N ALA A 63 -5.06 -2.75 4.76
CA ALA A 63 -3.62 -2.78 4.52
C ALA A 63 -2.89 -1.85 5.49
N TYR A 64 -3.49 -0.70 5.81
CA TYR A 64 -2.97 0.23 6.79
C TYR A 64 -2.87 -0.41 8.19
N LEU A 65 -3.89 -1.14 8.62
CA LEU A 65 -3.86 -1.89 9.89
C LEU A 65 -2.78 -2.98 9.90
N ALA A 66 -2.61 -3.71 8.79
CA ALA A 66 -1.53 -4.68 8.65
C ALA A 66 -0.15 -4.01 8.70
N MET A 67 0.01 -2.86 8.04
CA MET A 67 1.24 -2.06 8.07
C MET A 67 1.57 -1.59 9.48
N ILE A 68 0.59 -1.08 10.26
CA ILE A 68 0.84 -0.63 11.64
C ILE A 68 1.31 -1.78 12.52
N ARG A 69 0.79 -3.00 12.34
CA ARG A 69 1.23 -4.17 13.09
C ARG A 69 2.70 -4.53 12.80
N LYS A 70 3.14 -4.38 11.54
CA LYS A 70 4.52 -4.67 11.12
C LYS A 70 5.49 -3.51 11.39
N TYR A 71 4.99 -2.27 11.38
CA TYR A 71 5.75 -1.03 11.57
C TYR A 71 5.03 -0.10 12.58
N PRO A 72 5.04 -0.42 13.88
CA PRO A 72 4.31 0.34 14.90
C PRO A 72 4.77 1.80 15.04
N GLU A 73 5.99 2.11 14.60
CA GLU A 73 6.55 3.48 14.58
C GLU A 73 5.76 4.42 13.67
N PHE A 74 4.93 3.88 12.78
CA PHE A 74 4.03 4.65 11.93
C PHE A 74 3.00 5.47 12.74
N VAL A 75 2.60 4.97 13.92
CA VAL A 75 1.63 5.63 14.81
C VAL A 75 2.35 6.26 16.00
N HIS A 76 3.24 5.50 16.64
CA HIS A 76 3.82 5.87 17.94
C HIS A 76 5.15 6.60 17.84
N GLY A 77 5.77 6.64 16.66
CA GLY A 77 7.05 7.31 16.45
C GLY A 77 6.96 8.83 16.39
N ASP A 78 8.11 9.47 16.56
CA ASP A 78 8.29 10.89 16.22
C ASP A 78 8.19 11.12 14.69
N LYS A 79 8.25 12.38 14.25
CA LYS A 79 8.13 12.74 12.82
C LYS A 79 9.18 12.04 11.95
N TRP A 80 10.40 11.88 12.45
CA TRP A 80 11.50 11.26 11.71
C TRP A 80 11.32 9.74 11.63
N GLN A 81 10.95 9.10 12.72
CA GLN A 81 10.66 7.67 12.80
C GLN A 81 9.47 7.30 11.91
N LYS A 82 8.40 8.09 11.93
CA LYS A 82 7.24 7.93 11.04
C LYS A 82 7.63 7.98 9.57
N LYS A 83 8.45 8.97 9.20
CA LYS A 83 8.99 9.06 7.83
C LYS A 83 9.80 7.81 7.48
N LYS A 84 10.74 7.41 8.34
CA LYS A 84 11.57 6.22 8.12
C LYS A 84 10.75 4.93 7.98
N ALA A 85 9.72 4.77 8.81
CA ALA A 85 8.80 3.63 8.76
C ALA A 85 8.01 3.61 7.44
N LEU A 86 7.50 4.76 6.98
CA LEU A 86 6.81 4.86 5.70
C LEU A 86 7.74 4.50 4.52
N HIS A 87 8.97 5.01 4.51
CA HIS A 87 9.94 4.63 3.48
C HIS A 87 10.23 3.12 3.49
N LYS A 88 10.39 2.51 4.68
CA LYS A 88 10.59 1.06 4.80
C LYS A 88 9.38 0.29 4.26
N ALA A 89 8.17 0.63 4.72
CA ALA A 89 6.95 -0.04 4.32
C ALA A 89 6.71 0.07 2.81
N MET A 90 6.88 1.26 2.23
CA MET A 90 6.67 1.43 0.79
C MET A 90 7.69 0.69 -0.06
N ASN A 91 8.89 0.42 0.46
CA ASN A 91 9.92 -0.36 -0.20
C ASN A 91 9.85 -1.87 0.09
N ASP A 92 8.96 -2.31 0.98
CA ASP A 92 8.66 -3.72 1.21
C ASP A 92 7.87 -4.30 0.03
N PRO A 93 8.27 -5.47 -0.53
CA PRO A 93 7.50 -6.15 -1.57
C PRO A 93 6.00 -6.28 -1.27
N GLU A 94 5.64 -6.55 -0.01
CA GLU A 94 4.26 -6.76 0.46
C GLU A 94 3.36 -5.53 0.24
N PHE A 95 3.88 -4.33 0.49
CA PHE A 95 3.11 -3.08 0.38
C PHE A 95 3.47 -2.25 -0.86
N SER A 96 4.41 -2.71 -1.67
CA SER A 96 4.89 -2.00 -2.87
C SER A 96 3.78 -1.74 -3.90
N ILE A 97 2.70 -2.54 -3.88
CA ILE A 97 1.53 -2.36 -4.75
C ILE A 97 0.77 -1.05 -4.46
N TYR A 98 0.84 -0.52 -3.23
CA TYR A 98 0.15 0.70 -2.81
C TYR A 98 0.93 1.99 -3.10
N ARG A 99 2.18 1.87 -3.59
CA ARG A 99 3.02 3.01 -3.94
C ARG A 99 2.44 3.76 -5.14
N THR A 100 2.41 5.09 -5.06
CA THR A 100 1.95 5.96 -6.16
C THR A 100 3.10 6.65 -6.88
N CYS A 101 4.33 6.52 -6.39
CA CYS A 101 5.55 7.06 -7.00
C CYS A 101 6.37 5.96 -7.67
N SER A 102 7.07 6.31 -8.76
CA SER A 102 8.10 5.44 -9.35
C SER A 102 9.37 5.44 -8.51
N GLY A 103 10.14 4.33 -8.55
CA GLY A 103 11.40 4.18 -7.82
C GLY A 103 11.23 3.98 -6.30
N LYS A 104 12.36 3.90 -5.57
CA LYS A 104 12.35 3.84 -4.10
C LYS A 104 11.83 5.16 -3.55
N VAL A 105 10.94 5.06 -2.56
CA VAL A 105 10.53 6.22 -1.75
C VAL A 105 11.69 6.61 -0.88
#